data_AF-A0A497P083-F1
#
_entry.id   AF-A0A497P083-F1
#
_cell.length_a   1.000
_cell.length_b   1.000
_cell.length_c   1.000
_cell.angle_alpha   90.00
_cell.angle_beta   90.00
_cell.angle_gamma   90.00
#
_symmetry.space_group_name_H-M   'P 1'
#
loop_
_entity.id
_entity.type
_entity.pdbx_description
1 polymer ?
#
loop_
_entity_poly.entity_id
_entity_poly.type
_entity_poly.pdbx_seq_one_letter_code
_entity_poly.pdbx_strand_id
1 'polypeptide(L)'
;MVNEWEPATESKYDRQRAIWDQEILRKARVLVVGAGTLGNEAVKNLALLGVGSITIIDNDIIERVNLNRCLLFKEEDIGLPKARVAAQRARELNPDVEVSYYIADIIFDFGAGFFENF
;
A
#
# COMPACT_ATOMS: atom_id res chain seq x y z
N MET A 1 23.10 3.38 19.48
CA MET A 1 22.34 2.96 20.68
C MET A 1 21.59 1.70 20.28
N VAL A 2 21.86 0.57 20.94
CA VAL A 2 21.03 -0.63 20.81
C VAL A 2 19.79 -0.40 21.67
N ASN A 3 18.59 -0.46 21.07
CA ASN A 3 17.35 -0.37 21.82
C ASN A 3 17.30 -1.49 22.86
N GLU A 4 16.92 -1.16 24.09
CA GLU A 4 16.62 -2.17 25.12
C GLU A 4 15.55 -3.13 24.58
N TRP A 5 15.72 -4.42 24.84
CA TRP A 5 14.76 -5.42 24.41
C TRP A 5 13.48 -5.28 25.22
N GLU A 6 12.44 -4.76 24.60
CA GLU A 6 11.09 -4.83 25.13
C GLU A 6 10.49 -6.22 24.82
N PRO A 7 9.82 -6.86 25.79
CA PRO A 7 9.19 -8.15 25.57
C PRO A 7 8.13 -8.05 24.45
N ALA A 8 7.97 -9.14 23.70
CA ALA A 8 6.95 -9.22 22.67
C ALA A 8 5.56 -8.92 23.26
N THR A 9 4.77 -8.11 22.56
CA THR A 9 3.36 -7.93 22.88
C THR A 9 2.53 -9.06 22.26
N GLU A 10 1.19 -8.98 22.25
CA GLU A 10 0.35 -9.85 21.42
C GLU A 10 0.09 -9.20 20.04
N SER A 11 1.00 -8.34 19.57
CA SER A 11 0.83 -7.57 18.34
C SER A 11 1.39 -8.32 17.13
N LYS A 12 0.67 -8.30 16.00
CA LYS A 12 1.18 -8.85 14.73
C LYS A 12 2.49 -8.20 14.23
N TYR A 13 2.89 -7.05 14.79
CA TYR A 13 4.12 -6.33 14.44
C TYR A 13 5.32 -6.62 15.35
N ASP A 14 5.21 -7.50 16.34
CA ASP A 14 6.29 -7.68 17.33
C ASP A 14 7.64 -8.06 16.71
N ARG A 15 7.65 -8.87 15.67
CA ARG A 15 8.88 -9.23 14.93
C ARG A 15 9.50 -8.05 14.20
N GLN A 16 8.71 -7.05 13.85
CA GLN A 16 9.14 -5.89 13.08
C GLN A 16 9.67 -4.77 13.97
N ARG A 17 9.23 -4.69 15.24
CA ARG A 17 9.65 -3.67 16.22
C ARG A 17 11.15 -3.68 16.54
N ALA A 18 11.80 -4.83 16.38
CA ALA A 18 13.25 -4.95 16.54
C ALA A 18 14.05 -4.23 15.45
N ILE A 19 13.41 -3.90 14.32
CA ILE A 19 14.04 -3.30 13.13
C ILE A 19 13.48 -1.90 12.85
N TRP A 20 12.17 -1.72 13.05
CA TRP A 20 11.43 -0.51 12.70
C TRP A 20 10.70 0.08 13.90
N ASP A 21 10.66 1.40 13.98
CA ASP A 21 9.78 2.12 14.90
C ASP A 21 8.35 2.12 14.36
N GLN A 22 7.47 1.39 15.03
CA GLN A 22 6.07 1.24 14.63
C GLN A 22 5.25 2.52 14.82
N GLU A 23 5.62 3.40 15.75
CA GLU A 23 4.93 4.68 15.92
C GLU A 23 5.24 5.65 14.79
N ILE A 24 6.45 5.60 14.24
CA ILE A 24 6.81 6.35 13.03
C ILE A 24 6.04 5.79 11.83
N LEU A 25 6.03 4.47 11.64
CA LEU A 25 5.32 3.84 10.51
C LEU A 25 3.82 4.15 10.55
N ARG A 26 3.17 4.04 11.71
CA ARG A 26 1.74 4.32 11.90
C ARG A 26 1.34 5.76 11.59
N LYS A 27 2.28 6.71 11.63
CA LYS A 27 2.05 8.12 11.27
C LYS A 27 2.39 8.44 9.81
N ALA A 28 3.06 7.53 9.11
CA ALA A 28 3.45 7.73 7.73
C ALA A 28 2.23 7.71 6.80
N ARG A 29 2.20 8.65 5.85
CA ARG A 29 1.23 8.73 4.75
C ARG A 29 1.98 8.54 3.45
N VAL A 30 1.63 7.52 2.68
CA VAL A 30 2.39 7.16 1.47
C VAL A 30 1.50 7.26 0.25
N LEU A 31 1.96 8.02 -0.75
CA LEU A 31 1.37 8.03 -2.08
C LEU A 31 2.13 7.07 -2.99
N VAL A 32 1.44 6.09 -3.55
CA VAL A 32 1.97 5.17 -4.56
C VAL A 32 1.33 5.49 -5.90
N VAL A 33 2.16 5.92 -6.86
CA VAL A 33 1.75 6.21 -8.23
C VAL A 33 2.12 5.02 -9.11
N GLY A 34 1.10 4.39 -9.69
CA GLY A 34 1.17 3.13 -10.42
C GLY A 34 0.92 1.91 -9.53
N ALA A 35 0.06 1.02 -9.99
CA ALA A 35 -0.33 -0.26 -9.39
C ALA A 35 0.03 -1.46 -10.28
N GLY A 36 0.94 -1.26 -11.24
CA GLY A 36 1.65 -2.34 -11.94
C GLY A 36 2.61 -3.11 -11.02
N THR A 37 3.48 -3.96 -11.56
CA THR A 37 4.32 -4.91 -10.80
C THR A 37 4.99 -4.33 -9.56
N LEU A 38 5.74 -3.23 -9.72
CA LEU A 38 6.49 -2.62 -8.63
C LEU A 38 5.57 -1.97 -7.59
N GLY A 39 4.55 -1.23 -8.06
CA GLY A 39 3.55 -0.62 -7.19
C GLY A 39 2.79 -1.67 -6.38
N ASN A 40 2.47 -2.80 -6.99
CA ASN A 40 1.80 -3.92 -6.35
C ASN A 40 2.61 -4.49 -5.18
N GLU A 41 3.91 -4.73 -5.40
CA GLU A 41 4.84 -5.19 -4.37
C GLU A 41 5.09 -4.13 -3.28
N ALA A 42 5.21 -2.86 -3.66
CA ALA A 42 5.35 -1.74 -2.72
C ALA A 42 4.13 -1.64 -1.80
N VAL A 43 2.91 -1.63 -2.38
CA VAL A 43 1.64 -1.59 -1.63
C VAL A 43 1.53 -2.76 -0.67
N LYS A 44 1.83 -3.98 -1.13
CA LYS A 44 1.83 -5.18 -0.27
C LYS A 44 2.78 -5.01 0.91
N ASN A 45 4.03 -4.59 0.68
CA ASN A 45 5.02 -4.45 1.73
C ASN A 45 4.67 -3.32 2.71
N LEU A 46 4.21 -2.17 2.22
CA LEU A 46 3.74 -1.05 3.04
C LEU A 46 2.56 -1.47 3.92
N ALA A 47 1.61 -2.21 3.36
CA ALA A 47 0.48 -2.75 4.13
C ALA A 47 0.95 -3.71 5.22
N LEU A 48 1.85 -4.65 4.91
CA LEU A 48 2.40 -5.62 5.88
C LEU A 48 3.28 -4.96 6.95
N LEU A 49 3.93 -3.83 6.63
CA LEU A 49 4.68 -3.01 7.58
C LEU A 49 3.79 -2.24 8.55
N GLY A 50 2.50 -2.08 8.24
CA GLY A 50 1.57 -1.34 9.09
C GLY A 50 1.76 0.18 9.03
N VAL A 51 2.04 0.73 7.84
CA VAL A 51 2.07 2.19 7.67
C VAL A 51 0.70 2.81 7.95
N GLY A 52 0.66 4.08 8.36
CA GLY A 52 -0.60 4.76 8.69
C GLY A 52 -1.59 4.76 7.54
N SER A 53 -1.16 5.27 6.37
CA SER A 53 -2.01 5.27 5.18
C SER A 53 -1.26 5.08 3.87
N ILE A 54 -1.98 4.50 2.90
CA ILE A 54 -1.54 4.30 1.52
C ILE A 54 -2.61 4.87 0.59
N THR A 55 -2.24 5.84 -0.24
CA THR A 55 -3.06 6.28 -1.37
C THR A 55 -2.47 5.72 -2.66
N ILE A 56 -3.28 5.04 -3.48
CA ILE A 56 -2.84 4.45 -4.75
C ILE A 56 -3.46 5.23 -5.91
N ILE A 57 -2.65 5.64 -6.88
CA ILE A 57 -3.14 6.29 -8.11
C ILE A 57 -2.71 5.46 -9.31
N ASP A 58 -3.66 4.96 -10.08
CA ASP A 58 -3.42 4.26 -11.34
C ASP A 58 -4.70 4.31 -12.20
N ASN A 59 -4.57 4.69 -13.46
CA ASN A 59 -5.69 4.82 -14.41
C ASN A 59 -5.86 3.60 -15.35
N ASP A 60 -5.03 2.56 -15.20
CA ASP A 60 -5.15 1.35 -16.00
C ASP A 60 -6.17 0.36 -15.41
N ILE A 61 -6.55 -0.60 -16.24
CA ILE A 61 -7.30 -1.80 -15.86
C ILE A 61 -6.39 -3.03 -15.79
N ILE A 62 -6.83 -4.04 -15.04
CA ILE A 62 -6.10 -5.31 -14.93
C ILE A 62 -6.28 -6.11 -16.22
N GLU A 63 -5.16 -6.52 -16.79
CA GLU A 63 -5.12 -7.43 -17.93
C GLU A 63 -4.55 -8.79 -17.50
N ARG A 64 -4.88 -9.84 -18.26
CA ARG A 64 -4.34 -11.20 -18.03
C ARG A 64 -2.81 -11.20 -17.88
N VAL A 65 -2.13 -10.39 -18.69
CA VAL A 65 -0.67 -10.32 -18.64
C VAL A 65 -0.17 -9.84 -17.28
N ASN A 66 -0.94 -9.07 -16.50
CA ASN A 66 -0.49 -8.61 -15.19
C ASN A 66 -0.45 -9.72 -14.13
N LEU A 67 -1.26 -10.77 -14.29
CA LEU A 67 -1.42 -11.82 -13.27
C LEU A 67 -0.16 -12.65 -13.04
N ASN A 68 0.77 -12.66 -13.99
CA ASN A 68 2.04 -13.38 -13.83
C ASN A 68 3.04 -12.67 -12.90
N ARG A 69 2.78 -11.42 -12.51
CA ARG A 69 3.76 -10.56 -11.80
C ARG A 69 3.16 -9.61 -10.76
N CYS A 70 1.85 -9.37 -10.78
CA CYS A 70 1.17 -8.53 -9.80
C CYS A 70 0.41 -9.41 -8.79
N LEU A 71 1.00 -9.66 -7.63
CA LEU A 71 0.49 -10.61 -6.62
C LEU A 71 -0.92 -10.30 -6.10
N LEU A 72 -1.30 -9.02 -6.02
CA LEU A 72 -2.60 -8.60 -5.51
C LEU A 72 -3.74 -8.83 -6.52
N PHE A 73 -3.45 -9.17 -7.78
CA PHE A 73 -4.47 -9.35 -8.81
C PHE A 73 -4.76 -10.82 -9.08
N LYS A 74 -6.03 -11.15 -9.28
CA LYS A 74 -6.51 -12.50 -9.59
C LYS A 74 -7.23 -12.56 -10.93
N GLU A 75 -7.49 -13.77 -11.39
CA GLU A 75 -8.20 -14.02 -12.65
C GLU A 75 -9.58 -13.35 -12.68
N GLU A 76 -10.31 -13.36 -11.56
CA GLU A 76 -11.61 -12.69 -11.43
C GLU A 76 -11.55 -11.15 -11.49
N ASP A 77 -10.35 -10.57 -11.34
CA ASP A 77 -10.17 -9.12 -11.31
C ASP A 77 -9.90 -8.52 -12.70
N ILE A 78 -9.77 -9.35 -13.76
CA ILE A 78 -9.51 -8.87 -15.13
C ILE A 78 -10.60 -7.90 -15.59
N GLY A 79 -10.17 -6.75 -16.13
CA GLY A 79 -11.03 -5.67 -16.59
C GLY A 79 -11.41 -4.67 -15.49
N LEU A 80 -11.08 -4.93 -14.22
CA LEU A 80 -11.29 -3.98 -13.13
C LEU A 80 -10.12 -2.99 -13.02
N PRO A 81 -10.34 -1.78 -12.47
CA PRO A 81 -9.28 -0.80 -12.28
C PRO A 81 -8.19 -1.30 -11.32
N LYS A 82 -6.91 -1.17 -11.71
CA LYS A 82 -5.77 -1.66 -10.92
C LYS A 82 -5.72 -1.02 -9.53
N ALA A 83 -5.86 0.31 -9.46
CA ALA A 83 -5.81 1.06 -8.20
C ALA A 83 -6.89 0.57 -7.20
N ARG A 84 -8.10 0.32 -7.69
CA ARG A 84 -9.23 -0.16 -6.88
C ARG A 84 -8.95 -1.53 -6.26
N VAL A 85 -8.54 -2.49 -7.09
CA VAL A 85 -8.30 -3.87 -6.64
C VAL A 85 -7.08 -3.94 -5.73
N ALA A 86 -5.99 -3.24 -6.07
CA ALA A 86 -4.79 -3.17 -5.23
C ALA A 86 -5.14 -2.60 -3.84
N ALA A 87 -5.93 -1.52 -3.78
CA ALA A 87 -6.37 -0.94 -2.52
C ALA A 87 -7.25 -1.89 -1.70
N GLN A 88 -8.20 -2.58 -2.35
CA GLN A 88 -9.04 -3.57 -1.67
C GLN A 88 -8.17 -4.67 -1.03
N ARG A 89 -7.24 -5.25 -1.80
CA ARG A 89 -6.40 -6.37 -1.35
C ARG A 89 -5.41 -5.93 -0.26
N ALA A 90 -4.92 -4.70 -0.32
CA ALA A 90 -4.10 -4.12 0.75
C ALA A 90 -4.87 -4.00 2.07
N ARG A 91 -6.14 -3.57 2.05
CA ARG A 91 -6.99 -3.54 3.26
C ARG A 91 -7.27 -4.95 3.79
N GLU A 92 -7.47 -5.92 2.91
CA GLU A 92 -7.64 -7.34 3.28
C GLU A 92 -6.37 -7.90 3.95
N LEU A 93 -5.19 -7.52 3.46
CA LEU A 93 -3.90 -7.92 4.04
C LEU A 93 -3.69 -7.34 5.43
N ASN A 94 -4.05 -6.07 5.63
CA ASN A 94 -3.88 -5.41 6.91
C ASN A 94 -4.98 -4.37 7.18
N PRO A 95 -5.99 -4.71 8.02
CA PRO A 95 -7.08 -3.80 8.38
C PRO A 95 -6.66 -2.57 9.19
N ASP A 96 -5.44 -2.55 9.75
CA ASP A 96 -4.95 -1.40 10.52
C ASP A 96 -4.49 -0.24 9.63
N VAL A 97 -4.31 -0.49 8.32
CA VAL A 97 -3.79 0.48 7.36
C VAL A 97 -4.93 1.14 6.61
N GLU A 98 -4.97 2.47 6.64
CA GLU A 98 -5.94 3.22 5.85
C GLU A 98 -5.51 3.24 4.39
N VAL A 99 -6.27 2.58 3.53
CA VAL A 99 -5.97 2.55 2.09
C VAL A 99 -7.04 3.32 1.33
N SER A 100 -6.63 4.21 0.43
CA SER A 100 -7.49 4.92 -0.53
C SER A 100 -6.95 4.74 -1.95
N TYR A 101 -7.78 5.06 -2.95
CA TYR A 101 -7.33 5.01 -4.33
C TYR A 101 -8.00 6.08 -5.19
N TYR A 102 -7.32 6.45 -6.27
CA TYR A 102 -7.86 7.22 -7.38
C TYR A 102 -7.61 6.52 -8.70
N ILE A 103 -8.62 6.51 -9.56
CA ILE A 103 -8.48 6.06 -10.95
C ILE A 103 -8.33 7.32 -11.79
N ALA A 104 -7.09 7.76 -11.94
CA ALA A 104 -6.77 9.08 -12.48
C ALA A 104 -5.33 9.12 -12.98
N ASP A 105 -5.06 10.03 -13.92
CA ASP A 105 -3.70 10.36 -14.34
C ASP A 105 -3.09 11.37 -13.38
N ILE A 106 -1.92 11.03 -12.82
CA ILE A 106 -1.27 11.87 -11.80
C ILE A 106 -0.87 13.26 -12.31
N ILE A 107 -0.59 13.38 -13.62
CA ILE A 107 -0.08 14.60 -14.24
C ILE A 107 -1.21 15.57 -14.53
N PHE A 108 -2.35 15.05 -14.99
CA PHE A 108 -3.43 15.89 -15.53
C PHE A 108 -4.59 16.11 -14.56
N ASP A 109 -4.85 15.18 -13.65
CA ASP A 109 -6.05 15.21 -12.82
C ASP A 109 -5.82 15.83 -11.42
N PHE A 110 -4.57 16.13 -11.06
CA PHE A 110 -4.21 16.65 -9.74
C PHE A 110 -3.44 17.96 -9.82
N GLY A 111 -3.81 18.90 -8.94
CA GLY A 111 -3.04 20.13 -8.71
C GLY A 111 -1.99 19.94 -7.60
N ALA A 112 -1.04 20.88 -7.51
CA ALA A 112 0.04 20.83 -6.52
C ALA A 112 -0.44 20.66 -5.07
N GLY A 113 -1.56 21.29 -4.70
CA GLY A 113 -2.14 21.18 -3.35
C GLY A 113 -2.59 19.76 -2.96
N PHE A 114 -2.79 18.86 -3.92
CA PHE A 114 -3.05 17.45 -3.63
C PHE A 114 -1.89 16.79 -2.87
N PHE A 115 -0.65 17.12 -3.28
CA PHE A 115 0.57 16.48 -2.78
C PHE A 115 0.98 16.96 -1.38
N GLU A 116 0.44 18.08 -0.89
CA GLU A 116 0.69 18.58 0.48
C GLU A 116 0.19 17.61 1.57
N ASN A 117 -0.65 16.65 1.19
CA ASN A 117 -1.20 15.64 2.08
C ASN A 117 -0.29 14.42 2.30
N PHE A 118 0.91 14.40 1.70
CA PHE A 118 1.88 13.33 1.83
C PHE A 118 3.22 13.89 2.31
#